data_AF-A0A023FNY1-F1
#
_entry.id   AF-A0A023FNY1-F1
#
_cell.length_a   1.000
_cell.length_b   1.000
_cell.length_c   1.000
_cell.angle_alpha   90.00
_cell.angle_beta   90.00
_cell.angle_gamma   90.00
#
_symmetry.space_group_name_H-M   'P 1'
#
loop_
_entity.id
_entity.type
_entity.pdbx_description
1 polymer ?
#
loop_
_entity_poly.entity_id
_entity_poly.type
_entity_poly.pdbx_seq_one_letter_code
_entity_poly.pdbx_strand_id
1 'polypeptide(L)'
;QRTIRLSPEWPKGYYRKAEVEFKAEHYEDAMESFRKSLQFGADEPKVLEQLRKAKRELERQIRVDNQIPWVGAATGFVLGVLLVVFDVGIREQPLLVNPLWMTLVVMAASAVCYFFARFHRNTLQSQRKTLLEPPLDIFGMCSEKEEKKVPSGSGDAAQEEAKSKTS
;
A
#
# COMPACT_ATOMS: atom_id res chain seq x y z
N GLN A 1 13.32 -7.88 15.94
CA GLN A 1 13.00 -8.83 14.85
C GLN A 1 13.87 -10.10 14.92
N ARG A 2 13.79 -10.93 15.98
CA ARG A 2 14.61 -12.16 16.10
C ARG A 2 13.81 -13.47 16.22
N THR A 3 12.48 -13.46 16.07
CA THR A 3 11.66 -14.68 16.17
C THR A 3 11.32 -15.33 14.83
N ILE A 4 11.48 -14.63 13.70
CA ILE A 4 11.10 -15.16 12.37
C ILE A 4 12.17 -16.13 11.82
N ARG A 5 13.39 -16.14 12.38
CA ARG A 5 14.45 -17.07 11.94
C ARG A 5 14.46 -18.41 12.69
N LEU A 6 13.62 -18.59 13.72
CA LEU A 6 13.66 -19.79 14.57
C LEU A 6 12.65 -20.88 14.17
N SER A 7 11.57 -20.58 13.43
CA SER A 7 10.62 -21.58 12.88
C SER A 7 9.73 -20.94 11.79
N PRO A 8 9.90 -21.26 10.50
CA PRO A 8 9.12 -20.68 9.40
C PRO A 8 7.64 -21.12 9.38
N GLU A 9 7.28 -22.14 10.16
CA GLU A 9 5.94 -22.73 10.26
C GLU A 9 5.24 -22.38 11.57
N TRP A 10 5.41 -21.17 12.11
CA TRP A 10 4.70 -20.79 13.33
C TRP A 10 3.33 -20.16 13.01
N PRO A 11 2.21 -20.91 13.08
CA PRO A 11 0.87 -20.40 12.73
C PRO A 11 0.46 -19.16 13.52
N LYS A 12 0.87 -19.07 14.79
CA LYS A 12 0.56 -17.94 15.67
C LYS A 12 1.27 -16.64 15.25
N GLY A 13 2.42 -16.75 14.56
CA GLY A 13 3.15 -15.61 14.01
C GLY A 13 2.40 -14.98 12.83
N TYR A 14 1.96 -15.82 11.88
CA TYR A 14 1.13 -15.38 10.76
C TYR A 14 -0.20 -14.77 11.20
N TYR A 15 -0.84 -15.35 12.23
CA TYR A 15 -2.06 -14.78 12.81
C TYR A 15 -1.85 -13.36 13.36
N ARG A 16 -0.78 -13.14 14.11
CA ARG A 16 -0.45 -11.79 14.65
C ARG A 16 -0.10 -10.81 13.55
N LYS A 17 0.64 -11.25 12.52
CA LYS A 17 0.94 -10.43 11.35
C LYS A 17 -0.35 -10.00 10.64
N ALA A 18 -1.25 -10.95 10.40
CA ALA A 18 -2.55 -10.68 9.79
C ALA A 18 -3.40 -9.71 10.62
N GLU A 19 -3.36 -9.80 11.95
CA GLU A 19 -4.08 -8.85 12.83
C GLU A 19 -3.54 -7.42 12.71
N VAL A 20 -2.22 -7.26 12.58
CA VAL A 20 -1.58 -5.95 12.34
C VAL A 20 -1.95 -5.41 10.96
N GLU A 21 -1.88 -6.23 9.92
CA GLU A 21 -2.29 -5.86 8.55
C GLU A 21 -3.77 -5.48 8.49
N PHE A 22 -4.64 -6.21 9.20
CA PHE A 22 -6.06 -5.90 9.30
C PHE A 22 -6.30 -4.54 9.97
N LYS A 23 -5.57 -4.22 11.05
CA LYS A 23 -5.64 -2.92 11.73
C LYS A 23 -5.04 -1.79 10.89
N ALA A 24 -4.08 -2.09 10.01
CA ALA A 24 -3.53 -1.14 9.04
C ALA A 24 -4.48 -0.86 7.85
N GLU A 25 -5.66 -1.47 7.83
CA GLU A 25 -6.62 -1.43 6.70
C GLU A 25 -6.11 -2.07 5.41
N HIS A 26 -5.14 -2.98 5.52
CA HIS A 26 -4.64 -3.79 4.41
C HIS A 26 -5.36 -5.14 4.39
N TYR A 27 -6.63 -5.11 3.98
CA TYR A 27 -7.47 -6.30 4.05
C TYR A 27 -7.05 -7.40 3.07
N GLU A 28 -6.47 -7.06 1.91
CA GLU A 28 -5.95 -8.04 0.95
C GLU A 28 -4.78 -8.84 1.54
N ASP A 29 -3.75 -8.15 2.03
CA ASP A 29 -2.56 -8.76 2.65
C ASP A 29 -2.94 -9.56 3.91
N ALA A 30 -3.82 -8.99 4.74
CA ALA A 30 -4.32 -9.65 5.95
C ALA A 30 -5.04 -10.97 5.63
N MET A 31 -5.84 -11.02 4.56
CA MET A 31 -6.50 -12.25 4.12
C MET A 31 -5.50 -13.33 3.71
N GLU A 32 -4.42 -12.95 3.03
CA GLU A 32 -3.35 -13.89 2.65
C GLU A 32 -2.61 -14.43 3.88
N SER A 33 -2.23 -13.55 4.82
CA SER A 33 -1.60 -13.92 6.08
C SER A 33 -2.51 -14.81 6.95
N PHE A 34 -3.82 -14.54 7.01
CA PHE A 34 -4.77 -15.43 7.69
C PHE A 34 -4.88 -16.80 7.02
N ARG A 35 -4.95 -16.87 5.69
CA ARG A 35 -4.96 -18.16 4.96
C ARG A 35 -3.70 -18.99 5.23
N LYS A 36 -2.53 -18.35 5.21
CA LYS A 36 -1.25 -19.01 5.56
C LYS A 36 -1.29 -19.55 6.98
N SER A 37 -1.86 -18.81 7.94
CA SER A 37 -1.97 -19.30 9.32
C SER A 37 -2.87 -20.56 9.46
N LEU A 38 -3.95 -20.68 8.68
CA LEU A 38 -4.76 -21.92 8.64
C LEU A 38 -3.96 -23.08 8.07
N GLN A 39 -3.19 -22.87 6.99
CA GLN A 39 -2.38 -23.92 6.36
C GLN A 39 -1.36 -24.54 7.33
N PHE A 40 -0.81 -23.75 8.24
CA PHE A 40 0.14 -24.21 9.26
C PHE A 40 -0.53 -24.70 10.57
N GLY A 41 -1.86 -24.87 10.60
CA GLY A 41 -2.58 -25.43 11.74
C GLY A 41 -2.88 -24.43 12.88
N ALA A 42 -3.12 -23.17 12.56
CA ALA A 42 -3.70 -22.22 13.54
C ALA A 42 -5.10 -22.67 13.99
N ASP A 43 -5.57 -22.09 15.09
CA ASP A 43 -6.92 -22.31 15.66
C ASP A 43 -8.03 -21.96 14.64
N GLU A 44 -8.44 -22.99 13.89
CA GLU A 44 -9.42 -22.96 12.79
C GLU A 44 -10.64 -22.06 13.07
N PRO A 45 -11.44 -22.26 14.13
CA PRO A 45 -12.67 -21.49 14.33
C PRO A 45 -12.40 -19.99 14.51
N LYS A 46 -11.39 -19.63 15.31
CA LYS A 46 -11.07 -18.23 15.61
C LYS A 46 -10.48 -17.51 14.41
N VAL A 47 -9.54 -18.15 13.69
CA VAL A 47 -8.91 -17.51 12.54
C VAL A 47 -9.88 -17.39 11.37
N LEU A 48 -10.74 -18.39 11.17
CA LEU A 48 -11.75 -18.38 10.11
C LEU A 48 -12.78 -17.26 10.31
N GLU A 49 -13.17 -16.96 11.55
CA GLU A 49 -14.02 -15.81 11.85
C GLU A 49 -13.36 -14.48 11.45
N GLN A 50 -12.09 -14.29 11.82
CA GLN A 50 -11.33 -13.09 11.46
C GLN A 50 -11.12 -12.98 9.94
N LEU A 51 -10.85 -14.08 9.25
CA LEU A 51 -10.75 -14.12 7.79
C LEU A 51 -12.06 -13.70 7.11
N ARG A 52 -13.21 -14.18 7.60
CA ARG A 52 -14.52 -13.77 7.10
C ARG A 52 -14.80 -12.29 7.36
N LYS A 53 -14.34 -11.76 8.50
CA LYS A 53 -14.43 -10.33 8.81
C LYS A 53 -13.57 -9.51 7.85
N ALA A 54 -12.32 -9.89 7.64
CA ALA A 54 -11.40 -9.26 6.68
C ALA A 54 -11.98 -9.24 5.26
N LYS A 55 -12.55 -10.36 4.80
CA LYS A 55 -13.19 -10.45 3.48
C LYS A 55 -14.36 -9.48 3.34
N ARG A 56 -15.23 -9.37 4.36
CA ARG A 56 -16.37 -8.44 4.33
C ARG A 56 -15.93 -6.99 4.25
N GLU A 57 -14.90 -6.60 5.01
CA GLU A 57 -14.37 -5.24 4.98
C GLU A 57 -13.66 -4.93 3.66
N LEU A 58 -12.98 -5.90 3.05
CA LEU A 58 -12.41 -5.76 1.71
C LEU A 58 -13.48 -5.51 0.65
N GLU A 59 -14.54 -6.32 0.62
CA GLU A 59 -15.65 -6.12 -0.32
C GLU A 59 -16.33 -4.76 -0.12
N ARG A 60 -16.44 -4.31 1.14
CA ARG A 60 -16.96 -2.99 1.48
C ARG A 60 -16.05 -1.88 0.96
N GLN A 61 -14.74 -1.98 1.19
CA GLN A 61 -13.76 -1.06 0.64
C GLN A 61 -13.84 -1.03 -0.88
N ILE A 62 -13.79 -2.17 -1.58
CA ILE A 62 -13.88 -2.23 -3.05
C ILE A 62 -15.14 -1.53 -3.57
N ARG A 63 -16.29 -1.72 -2.91
CA ARG A 63 -17.55 -1.09 -3.32
C ARG A 63 -17.51 0.43 -3.16
N VAL A 64 -17.06 0.91 -2.00
CA VAL A 64 -16.88 2.35 -1.73
C VAL A 64 -15.84 2.92 -2.70
N ASP A 65 -14.81 2.15 -2.99
CA ASP A 65 -13.71 2.52 -3.87
C ASP A 65 -14.18 2.75 -5.30
N ASN A 66 -15.06 1.87 -5.78
CA ASN A 66 -15.70 1.99 -7.07
C ASN A 66 -16.72 3.13 -7.11
N GLN A 67 -17.42 3.46 -6.02
CA GLN A 67 -18.47 4.48 -6.03
C GLN A 67 -17.95 5.91 -5.92
N ILE A 68 -16.91 6.17 -5.12
CA ILE A 68 -16.30 7.51 -4.93
C ILE A 68 -16.02 8.28 -6.24
N PRO A 69 -15.42 7.70 -7.30
CA PRO A 69 -15.16 8.45 -8.54
C PRO A 69 -16.44 8.90 -9.25
N TRP A 70 -17.53 8.13 -9.16
CA TRP A 70 -18.81 8.48 -9.78
C TRP A 70 -19.53 9.60 -9.02
N VAL A 71 -19.48 9.56 -7.69
CA VAL A 71 -20.05 10.63 -6.86
C VAL A 71 -19.33 11.95 -7.12
N GLY A 72 -18.00 11.93 -7.21
CA GLY A 72 -17.22 13.12 -7.56
C GLY A 72 -17.54 13.69 -8.94
N ALA A 73 -17.70 12.83 -9.96
CA ALA A 73 -18.11 13.25 -11.30
C ALA A 73 -19.52 13.84 -11.31
N ALA A 74 -20.48 13.21 -10.62
CA ALA A 74 -21.86 13.68 -10.54
C ALA A 74 -21.97 15.04 -9.83
N THR A 75 -21.28 15.22 -8.69
CA THR A 75 -21.26 16.50 -7.97
C THR A 75 -20.61 17.61 -8.81
N GLY A 76 -19.52 17.31 -9.52
CA GLY A 76 -18.86 18.27 -10.43
C GLY A 76 -19.74 18.66 -11.62
N PHE A 77 -20.51 17.73 -12.18
CA PHE A 77 -21.45 18.02 -13.25
C PHE A 77 -22.59 18.94 -12.79
N VAL A 78 -23.20 18.66 -11.63
CA VAL A 78 -24.29 19.50 -11.07
C VAL A 78 -23.79 20.92 -10.79
N LEU A 79 -22.62 21.08 -10.18
CA LEU A 79 -22.03 22.40 -9.93
C LEU A 79 -21.65 23.13 -11.22
N GLY A 80 -21.13 22.42 -12.23
CA GLY A 80 -20.80 22.99 -13.53
C GLY A 80 -22.04 23.51 -14.27
N VAL A 81 -23.13 22.74 -14.29
CA VAL A 81 -24.41 23.16 -14.88
C VAL A 81 -24.98 24.38 -14.14
N LEU A 82 -24.92 24.40 -12.81
CA LEU A 82 -25.37 25.54 -11.99
C LEU A 82 -24.60 26.82 -12.34
N LEU A 83 -23.28 26.73 -12.49
CA LEU A 83 -22.41 27.86 -12.84
C LEU A 83 -22.78 28.44 -14.21
N VAL A 84 -23.06 27.57 -15.18
CA VAL A 84 -23.49 27.96 -16.51
C VAL A 84 -24.85 28.66 -16.50
N VAL A 85 -25.80 28.15 -15.72
CA VAL A 85 -27.12 28.79 -15.55
C VAL A 85 -26.98 30.16 -14.88
N PHE A 86 -26.09 30.29 -13.89
CA PHE A 86 -25.80 31.55 -13.22
C PHE A 86 -25.17 32.59 -14.15
N ASP A 87 -24.24 32.16 -15.02
CA ASP A 87 -23.57 33.03 -15.99
C ASP A 87 -24.55 33.56 -17.06
N VAL A 88 -25.45 32.71 -17.56
CA VAL A 88 -26.49 33.10 -18.54
C VAL A 88 -27.60 33.94 -17.91
N GLY A 89 -27.96 33.66 -16.65
CA GLY A 89 -29.10 34.31 -15.98
C GLY A 89 -28.81 35.70 -15.43
N ILE A 90 -27.54 36.04 -15.16
CA ILE A 90 -27.17 37.26 -14.41
C ILE A 90 -26.32 38.24 -15.24
N ARG A 91 -25.62 37.81 -16.30
CA ARG A 91 -24.85 38.72 -17.16
C ARG A 91 -25.65 39.20 -18.36
N GLU A 92 -25.74 40.52 -18.53
CA GLU A 92 -26.33 41.15 -19.73
C GLU A 92 -25.43 41.08 -20.98
N GLN A 93 -24.19 40.62 -20.84
CA GLN A 93 -23.26 40.35 -21.96
C GLN A 93 -22.77 38.90 -21.87
N PRO A 94 -23.33 37.97 -22.68
CA PRO A 94 -22.84 36.60 -22.72
C PRO A 94 -21.43 36.60 -23.34
N LEU A 95 -20.41 36.47 -22.48
CA LEU A 95 -18.99 36.43 -22.88
C LEU A 95 -18.64 35.19 -23.75
N LEU A 96 -19.53 34.19 -23.77
CA LEU A 96 -19.40 32.97 -24.55
C LEU A 96 -20.39 33.00 -25.73
N VAL A 97 -20.00 33.70 -26.80
CA VAL A 97 -20.82 33.84 -28.04
C VAL A 97 -21.15 32.47 -28.68
N ASN A 98 -20.35 31.44 -28.37
CA ASN A 98 -20.46 30.12 -28.95
C ASN A 98 -20.83 29.05 -27.89
N PRO A 99 -21.95 28.33 -28.06
CA PRO A 99 -22.42 27.31 -27.10
C PRO A 99 -21.43 26.16 -26.90
N LEU A 100 -20.50 25.95 -27.82
CA LEU A 100 -19.42 24.97 -27.70
C LEU A 100 -18.43 25.26 -26.56
N TRP A 101 -18.06 26.53 -26.35
CA TRP A 101 -17.10 26.87 -25.28
C TRP A 101 -17.72 26.73 -23.88
N MET A 102 -19.03 26.96 -23.79
CA MET A 102 -19.79 26.83 -22.56
C MET A 102 -19.83 25.37 -22.07
N THR A 103 -20.06 24.41 -22.99
CA THR A 103 -20.00 22.98 -22.66
C THR A 103 -18.57 22.52 -22.38
N LEU A 104 -17.57 23.06 -23.08
CA LEU A 104 -16.15 22.77 -22.85
C LEU A 104 -15.71 23.16 -21.43
N VAL A 105 -16.16 24.32 -20.92
CA VAL A 105 -15.87 24.77 -19.54
C VAL A 105 -16.50 23.84 -18.49
N VAL A 106 -17.73 23.36 -18.71
CA VAL A 106 -18.39 22.40 -17.80
C VAL A 106 -17.67 21.05 -17.80
N MET A 107 -17.28 20.57 -18.98
CA MET A 107 -16.51 19.33 -19.12
C MET A 107 -15.12 19.45 -18.48
N ALA A 108 -14.47 20.61 -18.60
CA ALA A 108 -13.19 20.86 -17.94
C ALA A 108 -13.34 20.92 -16.40
N ALA A 109 -14.33 21.64 -15.88
CA ALA A 109 -14.58 21.74 -14.45
C ALA A 109 -14.90 20.37 -13.81
N SER A 110 -15.75 19.57 -14.45
CA SER A 110 -16.07 18.21 -14.00
C SER A 110 -14.86 17.27 -14.07
N ALA A 111 -14.05 17.35 -15.14
CA ALA A 111 -12.80 16.59 -15.26
C ALA A 111 -11.80 16.94 -14.17
N VAL A 112 -11.67 18.22 -13.80
CA VAL A 112 -10.80 18.67 -12.69
C VAL A 112 -11.30 18.12 -11.36
N CYS A 113 -12.59 18.22 -11.05
CA CYS A 113 -13.15 17.62 -9.82
C CYS A 113 -12.94 16.11 -9.75
N TYR A 114 -13.15 15.41 -10.87
CA TYR A 114 -12.87 13.97 -10.97
C TYR A 114 -11.39 13.66 -10.75
N PHE A 115 -10.50 14.45 -11.35
CA PHE A 115 -9.06 14.25 -11.25
C PHE A 115 -8.56 14.51 -9.83
N PHE A 116 -9.02 15.57 -9.16
CA PHE A 116 -8.70 15.83 -7.75
C PHE A 116 -9.20 14.73 -6.83
N ALA A 117 -10.43 14.24 -7.02
CA ALA A 117 -10.96 13.11 -6.27
C ALA A 117 -10.13 11.83 -6.48
N ARG A 118 -9.72 11.57 -7.74
CA ARG A 118 -8.90 10.40 -8.10
C ARG A 118 -7.47 10.54 -7.60
N PHE A 119 -6.88 11.73 -7.66
CA PHE A 119 -5.52 12.03 -7.20
C PHE A 119 -5.39 11.90 -5.69
N HIS A 120 -6.29 12.54 -4.93
CA HIS A 120 -6.31 12.44 -3.46
C HIS A 120 -6.48 11.00 -2.97
N ARG A 121 -7.24 10.19 -3.73
CA ARG A 121 -7.39 8.76 -3.46
C ARG A 121 -6.10 7.97 -3.76
N ASN A 122 -5.48 8.24 -4.90
CA ASN A 122 -4.28 7.53 -5.35
C ASN A 122 -3.08 7.80 -4.43
N THR A 123 -2.98 9.02 -3.89
CA THR A 123 -1.98 9.37 -2.88
C THR A 123 -2.26 8.66 -1.56
N LEU A 124 -3.51 8.63 -1.07
CA LEU A 124 -3.88 7.98 0.19
C LEU A 124 -3.63 6.45 0.17
N GLN A 125 -3.93 5.77 -0.94
CA GLN A 125 -3.62 4.35 -1.09
C GLN A 125 -2.11 4.07 -1.17
N SER A 126 -1.33 4.98 -1.76
CA SER A 126 0.14 4.85 -1.83
C SER A 126 0.80 5.06 -0.46
N GLN A 127 0.27 5.97 0.36
CA GLN A 127 0.76 6.20 1.74
C GLN A 127 0.59 4.97 2.62
N ARG A 128 -0.54 4.25 2.48
CA ARG A 128 -0.81 3.02 3.24
C ARG A 128 0.19 1.90 2.93
N LYS A 129 0.47 1.67 1.64
CA LYS A 129 1.48 0.69 1.18
C LYS A 129 2.88 1.01 1.69
N THR A 130 3.24 2.29 1.70
CA THR A 130 4.54 2.76 2.19
C THR A 130 4.70 2.60 3.73
N LEU A 131 3.60 2.51 4.49
CA LEU A 131 3.65 2.41 5.96
C LEU A 131 4.08 1.02 6.48
N LEU A 132 3.97 -0.03 5.66
CA LEU A 132 4.35 -1.40 6.00
C LEU A 132 5.67 -1.82 5.35
N GLU A 133 6.11 -1.11 4.32
CA GLU A 133 7.48 -1.24 3.84
C GLU A 133 8.41 -0.60 4.88
N PRO A 134 9.53 -1.26 5.24
CA PRO A 134 10.51 -0.62 6.10
C PRO A 134 10.87 0.74 5.48
N PRO A 135 10.99 1.81 6.30
CA PRO A 135 11.38 3.11 5.78
C PRO A 135 12.66 2.94 4.95
N LEU A 136 12.73 3.62 3.80
CA LEU A 136 13.98 3.68 3.04
C LEU A 136 15.11 4.04 4.00
N ASP A 137 16.13 3.17 4.07
CA ASP A 137 17.36 3.37 4.84
C ASP A 137 18.14 4.55 4.21
N ILE A 138 17.62 5.77 4.35
CA ILE A 138 18.30 7.03 3.95
C ILE A 138 19.55 7.22 4.82
N PHE A 139 19.55 6.61 6.01
CA PHE A 139 20.72 6.44 6.86
C PHE A 139 21.21 5.00 6.71
N GLY A 140 22.21 4.79 5.85
CA GLY A 140 23.02 3.57 5.84
C GLY A 140 23.80 3.30 7.14
N MET A 141 23.29 3.73 8.29
CA MET A 141 23.87 3.50 9.62
C MET A 141 23.53 2.12 10.20
N CYS A 142 22.78 1.29 9.47
CA CYS A 142 22.67 -0.14 9.77
C CYS A 142 23.61 -1.00 8.91
N SER A 143 24.47 -0.41 8.09
CA SER A 143 25.53 -1.12 7.36
C SER A 143 26.92 -0.71 7.85
N GLU A 144 27.21 -0.88 9.13
CA GLU A 144 28.60 -1.06 9.55
C GLU A 144 28.69 -2.15 10.61
N LYS A 145 29.45 -3.20 10.24
CA LYS A 145 29.89 -4.36 11.02
C LYS A 145 28.77 -5.41 11.20
N GLU A 146 28.81 -6.59 10.59
CA GLU A 146 29.96 -7.50 10.52
C GLU A 146 29.92 -8.36 9.23
N GLU A 147 30.65 -7.93 8.20
CA GLU A 147 31.43 -8.88 7.41
C GLU A 147 32.79 -9.03 8.08
N LYS A 148 33.03 -10.14 8.79
CA LYS A 148 34.33 -10.81 8.81
C LYS A 148 34.29 -12.21 9.43
N LYS A 149 34.62 -13.17 8.57
CA LYS A 149 35.22 -14.49 8.82
C LYS A 149 34.40 -15.56 9.57
N VAL A 150 33.79 -16.42 8.77
CA VAL A 150 33.68 -17.86 9.07
C VAL A 150 35.11 -18.45 9.20
N PRO A 151 35.48 -19.11 10.30
CA PRO A 151 36.61 -20.03 10.30
C PRO A 151 36.07 -21.41 9.88
N SER A 152 36.31 -21.77 8.62
CA SER A 152 36.28 -23.17 8.18
C SER A 152 37.53 -23.85 8.75
N GLY A 153 37.31 -24.76 9.69
CA GLY A 153 38.35 -25.61 10.26
C GLY A 153 38.13 -27.08 9.87
N SER A 154 38.94 -27.55 8.93
CA SER A 154 39.40 -28.94 8.71
C SER A 154 40.31 -28.85 7.48
N GLY A 155 41.59 -29.22 7.47
CA GLY A 155 42.26 -30.35 8.09
C GLY A 155 42.92 -31.09 6.92
N ASP A 156 44.24 -30.92 6.77
CA ASP A 156 45.20 -31.74 5.99
C ASP A 156 46.48 -30.88 5.82
N ALA A 157 47.55 -31.12 6.59
CA ALA A 157 48.60 -32.12 6.38
C ALA A 157 49.67 -31.69 5.36
N ALA A 158 50.89 -31.54 5.90
CA ALA A 158 52.21 -31.77 5.30
C ALA A 158 52.68 -30.91 4.10
N GLN A 159 53.67 -30.05 4.37
CA GLN A 159 55.03 -29.99 3.79
C GLN A 159 55.60 -28.59 4.06
N GLU A 160 56.56 -28.44 4.97
CA GLU A 160 57.99 -28.71 4.80
C GLU A 160 58.71 -27.62 3.98
N GLU A 161 59.69 -27.01 4.65
CA GLU A 161 60.81 -26.21 4.13
C GLU A 161 60.55 -24.91 3.35
N ALA A 162 60.87 -23.77 3.98
CA ALA A 162 62.14 -23.07 3.70
C ALA A 162 62.25 -21.74 4.49
N LYS A 163 63.23 -21.71 5.40
CA LYS A 163 64.35 -20.75 5.44
C LYS A 163 64.04 -19.25 5.58
N SER A 164 64.56 -18.68 6.69
CA SER A 164 65.47 -17.50 6.71
C SER A 164 65.04 -16.32 7.59
N LYS A 165 65.82 -16.12 8.67
CA LYS A 165 66.20 -14.87 9.34
C LYS A 165 65.14 -14.14 10.18
N THR A 166 65.33 -14.10 11.50
CA THR A 166 65.95 -12.95 12.21
C THR A 166 65.70 -13.10 13.72
N SER A 167 66.78 -12.89 14.49
CA SER A 167 66.93 -12.81 15.95
C SER A 167 67.07 -14.12 16.72
#